data_AF-A0A7X8IMN7-F1
#
_entry.id   AF-A0A7X8IMN7-F1
#
_cell.length_a   1.000
_cell.length_b   1.000
_cell.length_c   1.000
_cell.angle_alpha   90.00
_cell.angle_beta   90.00
_cell.angle_gamma   90.00
#
_symmetry.space_group_name_H-M   'P 1'
#
loop_
_entity.id
_entity.type
_entity.pdbx_description
1 polymer ?
#
loop_
_entity_poly.entity_id
_entity_poly.type
_entity_poly.pdbx_seq_one_letter_code
_entity_poly.pdbx_strand_id
1 'polypeptide(L)'
;MVFGFLVLVLIFVIVGVLGVKKGYTEYPERGNEMIKTVFVYLVLFATLMMIIGGSVAAFMAVADIVSPPAYYQSFEQYKNIPPEKLEPNLSESELKSRYDQMVTEEKERVKQRAVNSLIKSFGWIIIPLPVFLYFQRRVKNYPVQ
;
A
#
# COMPACT_ATOMS: atom_id res chain seq x y z
N MET A 1 12.30 7.00 2.36
CA MET A 1 11.27 6.10 2.94
C MET A 1 11.41 4.65 2.48
N VAL A 2 11.44 4.35 1.16
CA VAL A 2 11.55 2.95 0.64
C VAL A 2 12.81 2.21 1.12
N PHE A 3 13.97 2.88 1.15
CA PHE A 3 15.22 2.31 1.66
C PHE A 3 15.13 1.92 3.14
N GLY A 4 14.49 2.77 3.97
CA GLY A 4 14.28 2.47 5.38
C GLY A 4 13.34 1.29 5.62
N PHE A 5 12.31 1.13 4.79
CA PHE A 5 11.40 -0.01 4.84
C PHE A 5 12.11 -1.32 4.45
N LEU A 6 12.94 -1.30 3.40
CA LEU A 6 13.73 -2.48 2.99
C LEU A 6 14.74 -2.88 4.07
N VAL A 7 15.42 -1.92 4.70
CA VAL A 7 16.34 -2.18 5.81
C VAL A 7 15.59 -2.76 7.02
N LEU A 8 14.41 -2.24 7.35
CA LEU A 8 13.58 -2.77 8.43
C LEU A 8 13.13 -4.21 8.17
N VAL A 9 12.68 -4.52 6.96
CA VAL A 9 12.29 -5.89 6.57
C VAL A 9 13.50 -6.83 6.63
N LEU A 10 14.67 -6.38 6.17
CA LEU A 10 15.90 -7.17 6.23
C LEU A 10 16.32 -7.46 7.67
N ILE A 11 16.24 -6.45 8.55
CA ILE A 11 16.50 -6.60 9.98
C ILE A 11 15.49 -7.58 10.61
N PHE A 12 14.21 -7.49 10.27
CA PHE A 12 13.19 -8.39 10.80
C PHE A 12 13.42 -9.84 10.37
N VAL A 13 13.84 -10.06 9.13
CA VAL A 13 14.20 -11.39 8.62
C VAL A 13 15.46 -11.91 9.32
N ILE A 14 16.50 -11.09 9.48
CA ILE A 14 17.74 -11.48 10.15
C ILE A 14 17.48 -11.80 11.62
N VAL A 15 16.73 -10.97 12.34
CA VAL A 15 16.35 -11.19 13.74
C VAL A 15 15.48 -12.43 13.88
N GLY A 16 14.56 -12.68 12.95
CA GLY A 16 13.77 -13.91 12.90
C GLY A 16 14.65 -15.16 12.73
N VAL A 17 15.63 -15.13 11.82
CA VAL A 17 16.54 -16.25 11.57
C VAL A 17 17.50 -16.48 12.76
N LEU A 18 18.01 -15.41 13.38
CA LEU A 18 18.92 -15.50 14.53
C LEU A 18 18.18 -15.88 15.82
N GLY A 19 16.96 -15.39 16.02
CA GLY A 19 16.09 -15.74 17.15
C GLY A 19 15.72 -17.22 17.16
N VAL A 20 15.45 -17.78 15.97
CA VAL A 20 15.27 -19.23 15.81
C VAL A 20 16.52 -20.00 16.24
N LYS A 21 17.73 -19.51 15.92
CA LYS A 21 18.99 -20.18 16.27
C LYS A 21 19.31 -20.17 17.77
N LYS A 22 18.91 -19.11 18.50
CA LYS A 22 19.24 -18.92 19.92
C LYS A 22 18.23 -19.60 20.88
N GLY A 23 16.97 -19.78 20.44
CA GLY A 23 15.95 -20.51 21.22
C GLY A 23 16.16 -22.03 21.33
N TYR A 24 17.18 -22.59 20.67
CA TYR A 24 17.49 -24.02 20.76
C TYR A 24 18.12 -24.45 22.09
N THR A 25 18.68 -23.53 22.88
CA THR A 25 19.59 -23.90 23.97
C THR A 25 19.03 -23.82 25.39
N GLU A 26 17.82 -23.27 25.62
CA GLU A 26 17.47 -22.80 26.99
C GLU A 26 16.08 -23.19 27.55
N TYR A 27 15.20 -23.86 26.81
CA TYR A 27 13.85 -24.21 27.29
C TYR A 27 13.55 -25.72 27.18
N PRO A 28 12.81 -26.31 28.15
CA PRO A 28 12.34 -27.70 28.05
C PRO A 28 11.54 -27.86 26.76
N GLU A 29 11.73 -28.98 26.06
CA GLU A 29 11.34 -29.19 24.65
C GLU A 29 9.92 -28.70 24.29
N ARG A 30 8.94 -28.88 25.18
CA ARG A 30 7.55 -28.40 25.02
C ARG A 30 7.41 -26.87 24.89
N GLY A 31 8.15 -26.11 25.69
CA GLY A 31 8.10 -24.64 25.64
C GLY A 31 8.68 -24.09 24.32
N ASN A 32 9.71 -24.76 23.81
CA ASN A 32 10.35 -24.42 22.55
C ASN A 32 9.41 -24.66 21.34
N GLU A 33 8.68 -25.76 21.32
CA GLU A 33 7.69 -26.07 20.28
C GLU A 33 6.55 -25.05 20.22
N MET A 34 6.05 -24.61 21.39
CA MET A 34 5.01 -23.59 21.46
C MET A 34 5.50 -22.25 20.90
N ILE A 35 6.72 -21.83 21.26
CA ILE A 35 7.33 -20.57 20.76
C ILE A 35 7.51 -20.61 19.24
N LYS A 36 8.00 -21.71 18.68
CA LYS A 36 8.14 -21.89 17.22
C LYS A 36 6.79 -21.79 16.52
N THR A 37 5.76 -22.39 17.11
CA THR A 37 4.42 -22.40 16.52
C THR A 37 3.80 -21.00 16.53
N VAL A 38 3.86 -20.29 17.66
CA VAL A 38 3.41 -18.90 17.76
C VAL A 38 4.16 -18.01 16.77
N PHE A 39 5.47 -18.17 16.63
CA PHE A 39 6.27 -17.42 15.67
C PHE A 39 5.80 -17.65 14.22
N VAL A 40 5.57 -18.91 13.82
CA VAL A 40 5.09 -19.25 12.46
C VAL A 40 3.72 -18.59 12.22
N TYR A 41 2.79 -18.67 13.17
CA TYR A 41 1.48 -18.04 13.04
C TYR A 41 1.55 -16.52 12.99
N LEU A 42 2.44 -15.87 13.77
CA LEU A 42 2.64 -14.42 13.71
C LEU A 42 3.18 -13.97 12.35
N VAL A 43 4.16 -14.69 11.79
CA VAL A 43 4.69 -14.39 10.45
C VAL A 43 3.60 -14.57 9.38
N LEU A 44 2.83 -15.65 9.46
CA LEU A 44 1.71 -15.89 8.54
C LEU A 44 0.64 -14.82 8.67
N PHE A 45 0.30 -14.42 9.88
CA PHE A 45 -0.66 -13.35 10.12
C PHE A 45 -0.18 -12.01 9.53
N ALA A 46 1.07 -11.63 9.82
CA ALA A 46 1.64 -10.38 9.30
C ALA A 46 1.70 -10.37 7.76
N THR A 47 2.14 -11.47 7.15
CA THR A 47 2.22 -11.59 5.68
C THR A 47 0.83 -11.63 5.04
N LEU A 48 -0.14 -12.29 5.66
CA LEU A 48 -1.53 -12.28 5.21
C LEU A 48 -2.12 -10.86 5.26
N MET A 49 -1.94 -10.15 6.37
CA MET A 49 -2.41 -8.77 6.52
C MET A 49 -1.79 -7.83 5.47
N MET A 50 -0.50 -8.00 5.15
CA MET A 50 0.15 -7.24 4.08
C MET A 50 -0.45 -7.54 2.70
N ILE A 51 -0.70 -8.81 2.38
CA ILE A 51 -1.33 -9.21 1.11
C ILE A 51 -2.73 -8.62 1.00
N ILE A 52 -3.56 -8.74 2.04
CA ILE A 52 -4.93 -8.21 2.06
C ILE A 52 -4.91 -6.68 1.86
N GLY A 53 -4.04 -5.97 2.60
CA GLY A 53 -3.89 -4.51 2.45
C GLY A 53 -3.46 -4.11 1.05
N GLY A 54 -2.51 -4.85 0.46
CA GLY A 54 -2.08 -4.65 -0.92
C GLY A 54 -3.21 -4.88 -1.93
N SER A 55 -4.01 -5.93 -1.76
CA SER A 55 -5.13 -6.24 -2.66
C SER A 55 -6.23 -5.18 -2.62
N VAL A 56 -6.60 -4.69 -1.43
CA VAL A 56 -7.59 -3.60 -1.29
C VAL A 56 -7.07 -2.32 -1.94
N ALA A 57 -5.80 -1.97 -1.72
CA ALA A 57 -5.19 -0.80 -2.33
C ALA A 57 -5.11 -0.91 -3.86
N ALA A 58 -4.83 -2.10 -4.40
CA ALA A 58 -4.83 -2.36 -5.83
C ALA A 58 -6.22 -2.10 -6.44
N PHE A 59 -7.28 -2.60 -5.79
CA PHE A 59 -8.64 -2.40 -6.25
C PHE A 59 -9.05 -0.92 -6.24
N MET A 60 -8.75 -0.20 -5.15
CA MET A 60 -8.98 1.25 -5.06
C MET A 60 -8.25 2.02 -6.17
N ALA A 61 -6.98 1.68 -6.41
CA ALA A 61 -6.20 2.32 -7.46
C ALA A 61 -6.79 2.07 -8.86
N VAL A 62 -7.29 0.86 -9.14
CA VAL A 62 -7.99 0.57 -10.41
C VAL A 62 -9.27 1.39 -10.52
N ALA A 63 -10.05 1.50 -9.44
CA ALA A 63 -11.25 2.31 -9.42
C ALA A 63 -10.95 3.79 -9.72
N ASP A 64 -9.89 4.35 -9.12
CA ASP A 64 -9.46 5.73 -9.35
C ASP A 64 -8.90 5.97 -10.77
N ILE A 65 -8.38 4.94 -11.46
CA ILE A 65 -7.97 5.03 -12.86
C ILE A 65 -9.18 5.10 -13.79
N VAL A 66 -10.18 4.24 -13.55
CA VAL A 66 -11.38 4.10 -14.39
C VAL A 66 -12.35 5.25 -14.16
N SER A 67 -12.55 5.62 -12.89
CA SER A 67 -13.47 6.67 -12.46
C SER A 67 -12.76 7.60 -11.47
N PRO A 68 -11.91 8.51 -11.96
CA PRO A 68 -11.21 9.46 -11.09
C PRO A 68 -12.21 10.30 -10.29
N PRO A 69 -12.04 10.42 -8.97
CA PRO A 69 -12.89 11.28 -8.16
C PRO A 69 -12.85 12.75 -8.63
N ALA A 70 -14.01 13.40 -8.65
CA ALA A 70 -14.15 14.78 -9.07
C ALA A 70 -13.78 15.76 -7.95
N TYR A 71 -12.49 16.06 -7.81
CA TYR A 71 -11.97 17.09 -6.90
C TYR A 71 -11.89 18.49 -7.54
N TYR A 72 -12.76 18.78 -8.52
CA TYR A 72 -12.86 20.08 -9.16
C TYR A 72 -14.24 20.69 -8.87
N GLN A 73 -14.25 22.01 -8.68
CA GLN A 73 -15.47 22.79 -8.50
C GLN A 73 -16.26 22.90 -9.82
N SER A 74 -17.54 23.28 -9.75
CA SER A 74 -18.31 23.54 -10.98
C SER A 74 -17.78 24.80 -11.70
N PHE A 75 -18.06 24.92 -13.00
CA PHE A 75 -17.68 26.12 -13.75
C PHE A 75 -18.25 27.40 -13.14
N GLU A 76 -19.49 27.36 -12.65
CA GLU A 76 -20.12 28.48 -11.95
C GLU A 76 -19.37 28.88 -10.67
N GLN A 77 -18.86 27.91 -9.92
CA GLN A 77 -18.03 28.19 -8.74
C GLN A 77 -16.67 28.77 -9.14
N TYR A 78 -16.08 28.28 -10.23
CA TYR A 78 -14.82 28.80 -10.77
C TYR A 78 -14.94 30.25 -11.27
N LYS A 79 -16.07 30.59 -11.93
CA LYS A 79 -16.36 31.94 -12.42
C LYS A 79 -16.54 32.96 -11.29
N ASN A 80 -17.00 32.52 -10.12
CA ASN A 80 -17.25 33.38 -8.96
C ASN A 80 -16.01 33.59 -8.06
N ILE A 81 -14.83 33.09 -8.45
CA ILE A 81 -13.57 33.35 -7.74
C ILE A 81 -13.25 34.86 -7.85
N PRO A 82 -12.90 35.54 -6.75
CA PRO A 82 -12.63 36.98 -6.79
C PRO A 82 -11.54 37.33 -7.82
N PRO A 83 -11.74 38.38 -8.63
CA PRO A 83 -10.81 38.79 -9.68
C PRO A 83 -9.45 39.24 -9.12
N GLU A 84 -9.31 39.45 -7.81
CA GLU A 84 -8.03 39.71 -7.14
C GLU A 84 -7.06 38.50 -7.24
N LYS A 85 -7.56 37.31 -7.61
CA LYS A 85 -6.78 36.08 -7.84
C LYS A 85 -6.74 35.63 -9.30
N LEU A 86 -7.42 36.32 -10.20
CA LEU A 86 -7.51 35.99 -11.62
C LEU A 86 -6.99 37.17 -12.45
N GLU A 87 -6.27 36.91 -13.53
CA GLU A 87 -5.79 37.99 -14.40
C GLU A 87 -6.98 38.84 -14.90
N PRO A 88 -6.90 40.19 -14.80
CA PRO A 88 -8.04 41.04 -15.13
C PRO A 88 -8.35 40.97 -16.64
N ASN A 89 -9.64 40.84 -16.99
CA ASN A 89 -10.22 40.86 -18.34
C ASN A 89 -10.07 39.60 -19.22
N LEU A 90 -10.14 38.39 -18.67
CA LEU A 90 -10.37 37.19 -19.49
C LEU A 90 -11.79 37.17 -20.05
N SER A 91 -11.92 36.87 -21.35
CA SER A 91 -13.23 36.62 -21.97
C SER A 91 -13.85 35.32 -21.43
N GLU A 92 -15.18 35.16 -21.52
CA GLU A 92 -15.84 33.94 -21.03
C GLU A 92 -15.33 32.65 -21.71
N SER A 93 -14.94 32.74 -22.99
CA SER A 93 -14.36 31.63 -23.72
C SER A 93 -12.98 31.23 -23.19
N GLU A 94 -12.13 32.21 -22.87
CA GLU A 94 -10.83 31.96 -22.26
C GLU A 94 -10.97 31.40 -20.84
N LEU A 95 -11.95 31.90 -20.08
CA LEU A 95 -12.22 31.45 -18.71
C LEU A 95 -12.71 29.99 -18.69
N LYS A 96 -13.56 29.61 -19.65
CA LYS A 96 -13.98 28.22 -19.86
C LYS A 96 -12.82 27.33 -20.32
N SER A 97 -12.01 27.80 -21.26
CA SER A 97 -10.83 27.06 -21.73
C SER A 97 -9.86 26.76 -20.57
N ARG A 98 -9.58 27.73 -19.70
CA ARG A 98 -8.74 27.52 -18.51
C ARG A 98 -9.37 26.55 -17.51
N TYR A 99 -10.69 26.61 -17.31
CA TYR A 99 -11.39 25.65 -16.46
C TYR A 99 -11.28 24.23 -17.01
N ASP A 100 -11.52 24.03 -18.31
CA ASP A 100 -11.45 22.72 -18.94
C ASP A 100 -10.02 22.14 -18.88
N GLN A 101 -9.01 22.99 -19.05
CA GLN A 101 -7.60 22.61 -18.84
C GLN A 101 -7.36 22.18 -17.39
N MET A 102 -7.77 22.99 -16.40
CA MET A 102 -7.63 22.66 -14.98
C MET A 102 -8.30 21.32 -14.63
N VAL A 103 -9.52 21.08 -15.12
CA VAL A 103 -10.24 19.82 -14.89
C VAL A 103 -9.51 18.64 -15.52
N THR A 104 -8.95 18.83 -16.71
CA THR A 104 -8.19 17.80 -17.43
C THR A 104 -6.90 17.44 -16.70
N GLU A 105 -6.12 18.45 -16.30
CA GLU A 105 -4.88 18.29 -15.54
C GLU A 105 -5.13 17.61 -14.18
N GLU A 106 -6.20 17.96 -13.48
CA GLU A 106 -6.57 17.32 -12.21
C GLU A 106 -6.88 15.84 -12.42
N LYS A 107 -7.68 15.50 -13.43
CA LYS A 107 -8.01 14.11 -13.78
C LYS A 107 -6.76 13.32 -14.13
N GLU A 108 -5.85 13.89 -14.91
CA GLU A 108 -4.57 13.26 -15.26
C GLU A 108 -3.70 13.04 -14.01
N ARG A 109 -3.59 14.05 -13.13
CA ARG A 109 -2.83 13.93 -11.89
C ARG A 109 -3.38 12.83 -10.97
N VAL A 110 -4.70 12.71 -10.87
CA VAL A 110 -5.34 11.62 -10.10
C VAL A 110 -5.02 10.27 -10.73
N LYS A 111 -5.16 10.12 -12.05
CA LYS A 111 -4.82 8.87 -12.75
C LYS A 111 -3.36 8.47 -12.55
N GLN A 112 -2.42 9.41 -12.67
CA GLN A 112 -0.99 9.14 -12.47
C GLN A 112 -0.69 8.69 -11.03
N ARG A 113 -1.34 9.34 -10.03
CA ARG A 113 -1.24 8.92 -8.64
C ARG A 113 -1.81 7.51 -8.43
N ALA A 114 -2.95 7.21 -9.04
CA ALA A 114 -3.59 5.91 -8.96
C ALA A 114 -2.71 4.81 -9.61
N VAL A 115 -2.12 5.05 -10.78
CA VAL A 115 -1.14 4.12 -11.40
C VAL A 115 0.06 3.87 -10.48
N ASN A 116 0.62 4.91 -9.87
CA ASN A 116 1.72 4.75 -8.92
C ASN A 116 1.29 3.94 -7.68
N SER A 117 0.09 4.20 -7.16
CA SER A 117 -0.50 3.44 -6.06
C SER A 117 -0.69 1.97 -6.42
N LEU A 118 -1.17 1.68 -7.63
CA LEU A 118 -1.33 0.31 -8.16
C LEU A 118 0.01 -0.42 -8.19
N ILE A 119 1.06 0.19 -8.72
CA ILE A 119 2.41 -0.41 -8.75
C ILE A 119 2.90 -0.70 -7.32
N LYS A 120 2.75 0.26 -6.40
CA LYS A 120 3.12 0.07 -4.99
C LYS A 120 2.32 -1.05 -4.34
N SER A 121 1.03 -1.17 -4.64
CA SER A 121 0.15 -2.20 -4.09
C SER A 121 0.62 -3.62 -4.47
N PHE A 122 1.15 -3.80 -5.68
CA PHE A 122 1.78 -5.05 -6.07
C PHE A 122 3.03 -5.35 -5.26
N GLY A 123 3.82 -4.34 -4.88
CA GLY A 123 4.92 -4.52 -3.93
C GLY A 123 4.47 -5.11 -2.60
N TRP A 124 3.34 -4.63 -2.06
CA TRP A 124 2.74 -5.16 -0.83
C TRP A 124 2.20 -6.58 -0.95
N ILE A 125 1.93 -7.07 -2.16
CA ILE A 125 1.46 -8.43 -2.40
C ILE A 125 2.64 -9.36 -2.69
N ILE A 126 3.53 -8.98 -3.61
CA ILE A 126 4.59 -9.83 -4.15
C ILE A 126 5.69 -10.07 -3.12
N ILE A 127 6.05 -9.08 -2.29
CA ILE A 127 7.12 -9.22 -1.28
C ILE A 127 6.75 -10.25 -0.19
N PRO A 128 5.58 -10.18 0.48
CA PRO A 128 5.22 -11.16 1.52
C PRO A 128 4.82 -12.52 0.98
N LEU A 129 4.41 -12.65 -0.29
CA LEU A 129 3.89 -13.89 -0.85
C LEU A 129 4.89 -15.08 -0.77
N PRO A 130 6.17 -14.95 -1.14
CA PRO A 130 7.14 -16.04 -0.96
C PRO A 130 7.31 -16.47 0.50
N VAL A 131 7.30 -15.51 1.42
CA VAL A 131 7.40 -15.77 2.87
C VAL A 131 6.16 -16.52 3.34
N PHE A 132 4.97 -16.03 2.97
CA PHE A 132 3.69 -16.67 3.28
C PHE A 132 3.67 -18.12 2.78
N LEU A 133 3.99 -18.36 1.50
CA LEU A 133 4.00 -19.70 0.91
C LEU A 133 5.01 -20.63 1.60
N TYR A 134 6.17 -20.11 2.00
CA TYR A 134 7.17 -20.89 2.74
C TYR A 134 6.65 -21.33 4.10
N PHE A 135 6.13 -20.40 4.91
CA PHE A 135 5.64 -20.70 6.25
C PHE A 135 4.33 -21.50 6.24
N GLN A 136 3.46 -21.29 5.24
CA GLN A 136 2.20 -22.03 5.09
C GLN A 136 2.46 -23.52 4.86
N ARG A 137 3.50 -23.86 4.07
CA ARG A 137 3.92 -25.25 3.87
C ARG A 137 4.45 -25.87 5.16
N ARG A 138 5.10 -25.10 6.02
CA ARG A 138 5.64 -25.59 7.30
C ARG A 138 4.58 -25.80 8.37
N VAL A 139 3.47 -25.06 8.37
CA VAL A 139 2.38 -25.25 9.37
C VAL A 139 1.84 -26.68 9.37
N LYS A 140 1.76 -27.35 8.22
CA LYS A 140 1.34 -28.77 8.16
C LYS A 140 2.20 -29.70 9.01
N ASN A 141 3.45 -29.31 9.29
CA ASN A 141 4.39 -30.11 10.07
C ASN A 141 4.44 -29.71 11.55
N TYR A 142 3.72 -28.65 11.95
CA TYR A 142 3.58 -28.20 13.34
C TYR A 142 2.09 -28.06 13.70
N PRO A 143 1.29 -29.15 13.65
CA PRO A 143 -0.08 -29.10 14.13
C PRO A 143 -0.06 -28.82 15.64
N VAL A 144 -0.72 -27.74 16.06
CA VAL A 144 -1.07 -27.54 17.46
C VAL A 144 -2.11 -28.61 17.78
N GLN A 145 -1.73 -29.64 18.53
CA GLN A 145 -2.66 -30.51 19.24
C GLN A 145 -2.93 -29.94 20.62
#